data_AF-A0AA43EYC8-F1
#
_entry.id   AF-A0AA43EYC8-F1
#
_cell.length_a   1.000
_cell.length_b   1.000
_cell.length_c   1.000
_cell.angle_alpha   90.00
_cell.angle_beta   90.00
_cell.angle_gamma   90.00
#
_symmetry.space_group_name_H-M   'P 1'
#
loop_
_entity.id
_entity.type
_entity.pdbx_description
1 polymer ?
#
loop_
_entity_poly.entity_id
_entity_poly.type
_entity_poly.pdbx_seq_one_letter_code
_entity_poly.pdbx_strand_id
1 'polypeptide(L)'
;MSRSLALVLLLWSGAAVPQGGMAVTAARTEAAGYAVTHGLVVKNLVAQCQRFRDRLKVEPDAALAGWRQRNAERAAAAEAYFVYAAAAIERQEGAAAAESFNRRTRGLFRRKANDTLNDIFERTAPQPWVCEQWIDAIAQGKTDLDWESKYLNTLDELVAFERSLRPGAGK
;
A
#
# COMPACT_ATOMS: atom_id res chain seq x y z
N MET A 1 12.61 11.51 62.60
CA MET A 1 11.28 11.94 62.11
C MET A 1 11.26 11.78 60.59
N SER A 2 10.85 10.60 60.10
CA SER A 2 10.80 10.28 58.67
C SER A 2 9.46 10.70 58.08
N ARG A 3 9.49 11.53 57.05
CA ARG A 3 8.30 11.90 56.26
C ARG A 3 8.22 10.98 55.04
N SER A 4 7.26 10.05 55.06
CA SER A 4 6.86 9.29 53.89
C SER A 4 6.12 10.19 52.90
N LEU A 5 6.67 10.33 51.69
CA LEU A 5 5.98 10.93 50.55
C LEU A 5 5.21 9.82 49.81
N ALA A 6 3.88 9.90 49.89
CA ALA A 6 2.98 9.05 49.11
C ALA A 6 2.97 9.53 47.66
N LEU A 7 3.42 8.68 46.74
CA LEU A 7 3.37 8.90 45.30
C LEU A 7 1.93 8.60 44.83
N VAL A 8 1.18 9.63 44.43
CA VAL A 8 -0.12 9.48 43.78
C VAL A 8 0.11 9.20 42.30
N LEU A 9 -0.01 7.93 41.91
CA LEU A 9 -0.06 7.52 40.51
C LEU A 9 -1.44 7.90 39.94
N LEU A 10 -1.48 8.99 39.18
CA LEU A 10 -2.61 9.32 38.30
C LEU A 10 -2.62 8.32 37.13
N LEU A 11 -3.44 7.28 37.27
CA LEU A 11 -3.83 6.40 36.18
C LEU A 11 -4.64 7.22 35.16
N TRP A 12 -3.97 7.65 34.10
CA TRP A 12 -4.61 8.26 32.94
C TRP A 12 -5.45 7.20 32.23
N SER A 13 -6.73 7.14 32.59
CA SER A 13 -7.74 6.31 31.94
C SER A 13 -8.45 7.14 30.88
N GLY A 14 -8.06 6.96 29.62
CA GLY A 14 -8.72 7.54 28.44
C GLY A 14 -7.79 7.42 27.22
N ALA A 15 -8.10 6.71 26.16
CA ALA A 15 -9.40 6.42 25.57
C ALA A 15 -9.58 4.93 25.26
N ALA A 16 -10.78 4.42 25.53
CA ALA A 16 -11.26 3.22 24.87
C ALA A 16 -11.34 3.52 23.37
N VAL A 17 -10.44 2.93 22.59
CA VAL A 17 -10.57 2.88 21.13
C VAL A 17 -11.90 2.15 20.85
N PRO A 18 -12.80 2.72 20.05
CA PRO A 18 -14.11 2.11 19.81
C PRO A 18 -13.93 0.69 19.28
N GLN A 19 -14.70 -0.23 19.86
CA GLN A 19 -14.78 -1.63 19.46
C GLN A 19 -15.18 -1.68 17.96
N GLY A 20 -14.20 -1.92 17.08
CA GLY A 20 -14.40 -2.11 15.64
C GLY A 20 -13.53 -1.26 14.70
N GLY A 21 -12.77 -0.28 15.18
CA GLY A 21 -11.93 0.59 14.35
C GLY A 21 -10.44 0.20 14.35
N MET A 22 -9.77 0.25 13.20
CA MET A 22 -8.31 0.16 13.11
C MET A 22 -7.66 1.53 13.38
N ALA A 23 -6.61 1.59 14.20
CA ALA A 23 -5.87 2.84 14.38
C ALA A 23 -5.14 3.25 13.09
N VAL A 24 -5.22 4.52 12.69
CA VAL A 24 -4.42 5.08 11.59
C VAL A 24 -3.01 5.33 12.10
N THR A 25 -2.03 4.58 11.60
CA THR A 25 -0.63 4.67 12.06
C THR A 25 0.31 4.95 10.90
N ALA A 26 1.51 5.46 11.22
CA ALA A 26 2.57 5.66 10.22
C ALA A 26 2.93 4.35 9.50
N ALA A 27 3.09 3.25 10.24
CA ALA A 27 3.42 1.93 9.68
C ALA A 27 2.35 1.42 8.69
N ARG A 28 1.06 1.51 9.05
CA ARG A 28 -0.04 1.10 8.16
C ARG A 28 -0.14 1.97 6.92
N THR A 29 0.06 3.28 7.09
CA THR A 29 0.09 4.24 5.99
C THR A 29 1.27 3.99 5.05
N GLU A 30 2.42 3.60 5.60
CA GLU A 30 3.61 3.25 4.82
C GLU A 30 3.41 1.94 4.05
N ALA A 31 2.91 0.88 4.70
CA ALA A 31 2.64 -0.41 4.06
C ALA A 31 1.56 -0.30 2.97
N ALA A 32 0.44 0.36 3.26
CA ALA A 32 -0.59 0.63 2.25
C ALA A 32 -0.03 1.48 1.10
N GLY A 33 0.76 2.51 1.41
CA GLY A 33 1.42 3.36 0.43
C GLY A 33 2.40 2.59 -0.46
N TYR A 34 3.14 1.63 0.11
CA TYR A 34 3.99 0.71 -0.65
C TYR A 34 3.15 -0.10 -1.64
N ALA A 35 2.08 -0.77 -1.20
CA ALA A 35 1.26 -1.59 -2.08
C ALA A 35 0.63 -0.81 -3.24
N VAL A 36 0.08 0.38 -2.97
CA VAL A 36 -0.49 1.25 -4.01
C VAL A 36 0.60 1.75 -4.97
N THR A 37 1.74 2.21 -4.45
CA THR A 37 2.86 2.70 -5.28
C THR A 37 3.41 1.58 -6.16
N HIS A 38 3.62 0.39 -5.60
CA HIS A 38 4.15 -0.76 -6.32
C HIS A 38 3.21 -1.24 -7.43
N GLY A 39 1.90 -1.27 -7.17
CA GLY A 39 0.89 -1.56 -8.20
C GLY A 39 0.90 -0.54 -9.34
N LEU A 40 1.13 0.75 -9.05
CA LEU A 40 1.31 1.77 -10.09
C LEU A 40 2.59 1.56 -10.89
N VAL A 41 3.71 1.20 -10.24
CA VAL A 41 4.97 0.85 -10.93
C VAL A 41 4.75 -0.31 -11.89
N VAL A 42 4.20 -1.43 -11.43
CA VAL A 42 3.97 -2.61 -12.27
C VAL A 42 3.05 -2.29 -13.45
N LYS A 43 1.93 -1.60 -13.21
CA LYS A 43 0.99 -1.20 -14.27
C LYS A 43 1.67 -0.31 -15.32
N ASN A 44 2.41 0.70 -14.89
CA ASN A 44 3.02 1.67 -15.79
C ASN A 44 4.23 1.09 -16.53
N LEU A 45 5.00 0.20 -15.88
CA LEU A 45 6.08 -0.56 -16.52
C LEU A 45 5.52 -1.41 -17.66
N VAL A 46 4.49 -2.20 -17.37
CA VAL A 46 3.80 -3.03 -18.38
C VAL A 46 3.33 -2.17 -19.55
N ALA A 47 2.65 -1.04 -19.27
CA ALA A 47 2.18 -0.13 -20.31
C ALA A 47 3.31 0.43 -21.19
N GLN A 48 4.48 0.73 -20.63
CA GLN A 48 5.65 1.18 -21.39
C GLN A 48 6.30 0.06 -22.22
N CYS A 49 6.23 -1.18 -21.73
CA CYS A 49 6.78 -2.35 -22.40
C CYS A 49 5.88 -2.95 -23.48
N GLN A 50 4.60 -2.56 -23.52
CA GLN A 50 3.64 -3.02 -24.54
C GLN A 50 4.12 -2.81 -25.98
N ARG A 51 4.87 -1.74 -26.26
CA ARG A 51 5.44 -1.49 -27.60
C ARG A 51 6.43 -2.57 -28.09
N PHE A 52 6.92 -3.42 -27.20
CA PHE A 52 7.86 -4.49 -27.52
C PHE A 52 7.24 -5.87 -27.44
N ARG A 53 5.92 -6.01 -27.22
CA ARG A 53 5.22 -7.29 -26.98
C ARG A 53 5.66 -8.44 -27.88
N ASP A 54 5.84 -8.20 -29.19
CA ASP A 54 6.17 -9.25 -30.16
C ASP A 54 7.64 -9.71 -30.09
N ARG A 55 8.45 -9.05 -29.26
CA ARG A 55 9.86 -9.36 -29.00
C ARG A 55 10.08 -9.94 -27.61
N LEU A 56 9.04 -9.99 -26.78
CA LEU A 56 9.14 -10.46 -25.41
C LEU A 56 8.74 -11.93 -25.30
N LYS A 57 9.38 -12.70 -24.41
CA LYS A 57 9.00 -14.11 -24.18
C LYS A 57 7.67 -14.24 -23.45
N VAL A 58 7.38 -13.29 -22.57
CA VAL A 58 6.13 -13.23 -21.81
C VAL A 58 5.33 -12.03 -22.29
N GLU A 59 4.05 -12.25 -22.57
CA GLU A 59 3.14 -11.18 -22.98
C GLU A 59 2.90 -10.23 -21.78
N PRO A 60 3.12 -8.91 -21.94
CA PRO A 60 3.04 -7.98 -20.80
C PRO A 60 1.69 -7.91 -20.10
N ASP A 61 0.56 -8.01 -20.82
CA ASP A 61 -0.77 -8.01 -20.19
C ASP A 61 -1.03 -9.30 -19.39
N ALA A 62 -0.51 -10.44 -19.84
CA ALA A 62 -0.54 -11.71 -19.11
C ALA A 62 0.29 -11.63 -17.83
N ALA A 63 1.48 -11.01 -17.87
CA ALA A 63 2.27 -10.75 -16.68
C ALA A 63 1.53 -9.85 -15.67
N LEU A 64 0.91 -8.77 -16.16
CA LEU A 64 0.10 -7.88 -15.32
C LEU A 64 -1.12 -8.58 -14.72
N ALA A 65 -1.81 -9.41 -15.50
CA ALA A 65 -2.95 -10.19 -15.03
C ALA A 65 -2.53 -11.17 -13.91
N GLY A 66 -1.42 -11.89 -14.10
CA GLY A 66 -0.86 -12.77 -13.10
C GLY A 66 -0.47 -12.04 -11.81
N TRP A 67 0.18 -10.88 -11.93
CA TRP A 67 0.49 -10.03 -10.77
C TRP A 67 -0.76 -9.57 -10.04
N ARG A 68 -1.78 -9.08 -10.76
CA ARG A 68 -3.06 -8.64 -10.16
C ARG A 68 -3.74 -9.78 -9.43
N GLN A 69 -3.74 -10.98 -9.99
CA GLN A 69 -4.35 -12.15 -9.36
C GLN A 69 -3.67 -12.50 -8.02
N ARG A 70 -2.33 -12.58 -8.00
CA ARG A 70 -1.58 -12.94 -6.79
C ARG A 70 -1.63 -11.85 -5.70
N ASN A 71 -1.76 -10.59 -6.10
CA ASN A 71 -1.71 -9.44 -5.19
C ASN A 71 -3.08 -8.83 -4.88
N ALA A 72 -4.17 -9.40 -5.39
CA ALA A 72 -5.51 -8.82 -5.34
C ALA A 72 -5.96 -8.41 -3.93
N GLU A 73 -5.80 -9.31 -2.95
CA GLU A 73 -6.27 -9.07 -1.58
C GLU A 73 -5.49 -7.93 -0.91
N ARG A 74 -4.15 -7.95 -1.00
CA ARG A 74 -3.30 -6.93 -0.38
C ARG A 74 -3.46 -5.57 -1.05
N ALA A 75 -3.60 -5.54 -2.37
CA ALA A 75 -3.86 -4.31 -3.11
C ALA A 75 -5.21 -3.70 -2.73
N ALA A 76 -6.28 -4.51 -2.69
CA ALA A 76 -7.61 -4.06 -2.29
C ALA A 76 -7.63 -3.57 -0.83
N ALA A 77 -6.97 -4.29 0.08
CA ALA A 77 -6.86 -3.89 1.48
C ALA A 77 -6.11 -2.57 1.68
N ALA A 78 -5.03 -2.34 0.92
CA ALA A 78 -4.28 -1.09 0.96
C ALA A 78 -5.13 0.10 0.47
N GLU A 79 -5.89 -0.07 -0.62
CA GLU A 79 -6.82 0.95 -1.11
C GLU A 79 -7.95 1.24 -0.11
N ALA A 80 -8.56 0.19 0.44
CA ALA A 80 -9.60 0.30 1.46
C ALA A 80 -9.11 1.03 2.72
N TYR A 81 -7.85 0.77 3.14
CA TYR A 81 -7.23 1.48 4.24
C TYR A 81 -7.16 3.00 4.01
N PHE A 82 -6.81 3.47 2.81
CA PHE A 82 -6.77 4.91 2.55
C PHE A 82 -8.16 5.56 2.58
N VAL A 83 -9.20 4.86 2.13
CA VAL A 83 -10.59 5.32 2.26
C VAL A 83 -10.96 5.42 3.74
N TYR A 84 -10.66 4.38 4.52
CA TYR A 84 -10.90 4.37 5.96
C TYR A 84 -10.13 5.49 6.69
N ALA A 85 -8.84 5.66 6.38
CA ALA A 85 -7.98 6.66 7.01
C ALA A 85 -8.47 8.08 6.72
N ALA A 86 -8.88 8.37 5.48
CA ALA A 86 -9.47 9.67 5.13
C ALA A 86 -10.76 9.92 5.92
N ALA A 87 -11.64 8.92 6.05
CA ALA A 87 -12.86 9.04 6.84
C ALA A 87 -12.59 9.21 8.35
N ALA A 88 -11.54 8.57 8.87
CA ALA A 88 -11.12 8.75 10.25
C ALA A 88 -10.57 10.16 10.51
N ILE A 89 -9.71 10.66 9.61
CA ILE A 89 -9.19 12.04 9.64
C ILE A 89 -10.33 13.04 9.52
N GLU A 90 -11.31 12.81 8.64
CA GLU A 90 -12.47 13.69 8.49
C GLU A 90 -13.26 13.81 9.80
N ARG A 91 -13.50 12.69 10.49
CA ARG A 91 -14.20 12.69 11.79
C ARG A 91 -13.42 13.39 12.91
N GLN A 92 -12.09 13.35 12.86
CA GLN A 92 -11.23 13.86 13.94
C GLN A 92 -10.75 15.30 13.71
N GLU A 93 -10.45 15.65 12.46
CA GLU A 93 -9.77 16.89 12.05
C GLU A 93 -10.58 17.70 11.02
N GLY A 94 -11.69 17.16 10.52
CA GLY A 94 -12.59 17.82 9.58
C GLY A 94 -12.29 17.54 8.10
N ALA A 95 -13.24 17.93 7.23
CA ALA A 95 -13.21 17.62 5.80
C ALA A 95 -11.96 18.18 5.07
N ALA A 96 -11.50 19.38 5.43
CA ALA A 96 -10.32 19.98 4.82
C ALA A 96 -9.03 19.18 5.09
N ALA A 97 -8.90 18.58 6.28
CA ALA A 97 -7.77 17.73 6.62
C ALA A 97 -7.80 16.42 5.83
N ALA A 98 -8.96 15.78 5.72
CA ALA A 98 -9.15 14.57 4.92
C ALA A 98 -8.88 14.81 3.42
N GLU A 99 -9.32 15.94 2.88
CA GLU A 99 -9.03 16.31 1.50
C GLU A 99 -7.53 16.55 1.27
N SER A 100 -6.87 17.24 2.20
CA SER A 100 -5.41 17.45 2.19
C SER A 100 -4.65 16.12 2.24
N PHE A 101 -5.07 15.19 3.09
CA PHE A 101 -4.52 13.83 3.16
C PHE A 101 -4.67 13.10 1.82
N ASN A 102 -5.86 13.10 1.23
CA ASN A 102 -6.13 12.45 -0.05
C ASN A 102 -5.31 13.03 -1.21
N ARG A 103 -5.24 14.36 -1.34
CA ARG A 103 -4.42 15.00 -2.38
C ARG A 103 -2.94 14.67 -2.22
N ARG A 104 -2.43 14.75 -0.99
CA ARG A 104 -1.03 14.50 -0.68
C ARG A 104 -0.61 13.06 -0.97
N THR A 105 -1.39 12.09 -0.51
CA THR A 105 -1.11 10.66 -0.68
C THR A 105 -1.17 10.26 -2.15
N ARG A 106 -2.23 10.61 -2.88
CA ARG A 106 -2.34 10.33 -4.33
C ARG A 106 -1.20 10.95 -5.14
N GLY A 107 -0.87 12.21 -4.86
CA GLY A 107 0.25 12.89 -5.50
C GLY A 107 1.59 12.23 -5.18
N LEU A 108 1.78 11.80 -3.93
CA LEU A 108 2.99 11.11 -3.48
C LEU A 108 3.17 9.77 -4.18
N PHE A 109 2.14 8.91 -4.25
CA PHE A 109 2.25 7.59 -4.87
C PHE A 109 2.57 7.68 -6.36
N ARG A 110 1.92 8.62 -7.07
CA ARG A 110 2.22 8.86 -8.50
C ARG A 110 3.66 9.33 -8.71
N ARG A 111 4.14 10.27 -7.89
CA ARG A 111 5.54 10.74 -7.97
C ARG A 111 6.51 9.61 -7.70
N LYS A 112 6.34 8.88 -6.59
CA LYS A 112 7.20 7.74 -6.24
C LYS A 112 7.21 6.68 -7.33
N ALA A 113 6.05 6.33 -7.89
CA ALA A 113 5.97 5.36 -8.98
C ALA A 113 6.72 5.85 -10.24
N ASN A 114 6.59 7.14 -10.60
CA ASN A 114 7.34 7.71 -11.71
C ASN A 114 8.84 7.75 -11.46
N ASP A 115 9.27 8.10 -10.25
CA ASP A 115 10.67 8.10 -9.86
C ASP A 115 11.26 6.69 -9.96
N THR A 116 10.55 5.67 -9.46
CA THR A 116 10.96 4.26 -9.61
C THR A 116 11.04 3.83 -11.07
N LEU A 117 10.11 4.23 -11.94
CA LEU A 117 10.18 3.91 -13.37
C LEU A 117 11.36 4.62 -14.06
N ASN A 118 11.61 5.87 -13.69
CA ASN A 118 12.77 6.62 -14.17
C ASN A 118 14.06 5.92 -13.75
N ASP A 119 14.13 5.38 -12.54
CA ASP A 119 15.31 4.63 -12.09
C ASP A 119 15.44 3.29 -12.85
N ILE A 120 14.33 2.57 -13.05
CA ILE A 120 14.30 1.31 -13.83
C ILE A 120 14.78 1.51 -15.28
N PHE A 121 14.39 2.62 -15.91
CA PHE A 121 14.77 2.95 -17.28
C PHE A 121 15.98 3.89 -17.37
N GLU A 122 16.68 4.12 -16.26
CA GLU A 122 17.86 5.01 -16.17
C GLU A 122 17.61 6.42 -16.76
N ARG A 123 16.38 6.93 -16.63
CA ARG A 123 15.91 8.21 -17.18
C ARG A 123 16.00 8.28 -18.70
N THR A 124 16.07 7.14 -19.37
CA THR A 124 16.07 7.00 -20.82
C THR A 124 14.77 6.39 -21.33
N ALA A 125 14.61 6.29 -22.65
CA ALA A 125 13.46 5.61 -23.23
C ALA A 125 13.53 4.08 -22.93
N PRO A 126 12.37 3.42 -22.68
CA PRO A 126 12.34 1.98 -22.39
C PRO A 126 13.08 1.13 -23.42
N GLN A 127 13.95 0.22 -22.99
CA GLN A 127 14.67 -0.65 -23.91
C GLN A 127 14.10 -2.08 -23.89
N PRO A 128 14.13 -2.81 -25.03
CA PRO A 128 13.55 -4.16 -25.10
C PRO A 128 14.09 -5.12 -24.04
N TRP A 129 15.40 -5.08 -23.75
CA TRP A 129 16.03 -5.97 -22.76
C TRP A 129 15.62 -5.65 -21.32
N VAL A 130 15.44 -4.37 -20.98
CA VAL A 130 14.91 -3.95 -19.67
C VAL A 130 13.47 -4.43 -19.52
N CYS A 131 12.68 -4.28 -20.59
CA CYS A 131 11.31 -4.78 -20.61
C CYS A 131 11.24 -6.31 -20.47
N GLU A 132 12.06 -7.06 -21.20
CA GLU A 132 12.15 -8.52 -21.07
C GLU A 132 12.44 -8.92 -19.63
N GLN A 133 13.46 -8.32 -19.01
CA GLN A 133 13.85 -8.61 -17.63
C GLN A 133 12.71 -8.37 -16.64
N TRP A 134 12.06 -7.20 -16.70
CA TRP A 134 11.03 -6.84 -15.73
C TRP A 134 9.69 -7.54 -15.96
N ILE A 135 9.29 -7.74 -17.21
CA ILE A 135 8.08 -8.51 -17.52
C ILE A 135 8.24 -9.96 -17.07
N ASP A 136 9.41 -10.57 -17.30
CA ASP A 136 9.73 -11.91 -16.80
C ASP A 136 9.72 -11.96 -15.25
N ALA A 137 10.30 -10.97 -14.59
CA ALA A 137 10.28 -10.87 -13.12
C ALA A 137 8.85 -10.75 -12.56
N ILE A 138 7.99 -9.94 -13.18
CA ILE A 138 6.58 -9.80 -12.82
C ILE A 138 5.83 -11.13 -13.02
N ALA A 139 6.06 -11.81 -14.14
CA ALA A 139 5.43 -13.07 -14.45
C ALA A 139 5.79 -14.17 -13.43
N GLN A 140 7.05 -14.19 -12.99
CA GLN A 140 7.58 -15.13 -12.00
C GLN A 140 7.23 -14.77 -10.54
N GLY A 141 6.51 -13.67 -10.28
CA GLY A 141 6.16 -13.25 -8.92
C GLY A 141 7.30 -12.62 -8.12
N LYS A 142 8.44 -12.33 -8.75
CA LYS A 142 9.59 -11.67 -8.09
C LYS A 142 9.33 -10.20 -7.75
N THR A 143 8.17 -9.68 -8.16
CA THR A 143 7.71 -8.32 -7.87
C THR A 143 6.37 -8.35 -7.12
N ASP A 144 6.01 -9.46 -6.48
CA ASP A 144 4.80 -9.51 -5.66
C ASP A 144 4.99 -8.73 -4.35
N LEU A 145 3.87 -8.33 -3.74
CA LEU A 145 3.86 -7.47 -2.55
C LEU A 145 4.42 -8.17 -1.30
N ASP A 146 4.50 -9.50 -1.30
CA ASP A 146 5.08 -10.29 -0.22
C ASP A 146 6.60 -10.42 -0.31
N TRP A 147 7.21 -9.94 -1.39
CA TRP A 147 8.66 -9.94 -1.56
C TRP A 147 9.34 -8.98 -0.57
N GLU A 148 8.67 -7.90 -0.17
CA GLU A 148 9.16 -6.95 0.84
C GLU A 148 8.71 -7.34 2.25
N SER A 149 9.55 -8.12 2.93
CA SER A 149 9.26 -8.65 4.28
C SER A 149 8.96 -7.56 5.32
N LYS A 150 9.49 -6.35 5.14
CA LYS A 150 9.20 -5.20 6.01
C LYS A 150 7.70 -4.88 6.10
N TYR A 151 6.95 -5.04 5.02
CA TYR A 151 5.53 -4.66 4.97
C TYR A 151 4.57 -5.84 5.10
N LEU A 152 5.06 -7.08 4.95
CA LEU A 152 4.21 -8.27 4.86
C LEU A 152 3.21 -8.39 6.02
N ASN A 153 3.68 -8.34 7.26
CA ASN A 153 2.82 -8.45 8.44
C ASN A 153 1.76 -7.33 8.49
N THR A 154 2.16 -6.09 8.16
CA THR A 154 1.23 -4.97 8.16
C THR A 154 0.22 -5.07 7.02
N LEU A 155 0.61 -5.54 5.84
CA LEU A 155 -0.31 -5.80 4.74
C LEU A 155 -1.33 -6.90 5.11
N ASP A 156 -0.89 -7.95 5.80
CA ASP A 156 -1.78 -9.02 6.26
C ASP A 156 -2.76 -8.52 7.35
N GLU A 157 -2.33 -7.61 8.23
CA GLU A 157 -3.24 -6.90 9.14
C GLU A 157 -4.30 -6.09 8.38
N LEU A 158 -3.90 -5.38 7.31
CA LEU A 158 -4.84 -4.61 6.49
C LEU A 158 -5.86 -5.54 5.80
N VAL A 159 -5.42 -6.71 5.33
CA VAL A 159 -6.32 -7.71 4.74
C VAL A 159 -7.32 -8.23 5.78
N ALA A 160 -6.86 -8.55 6.99
CA ALA A 160 -7.74 -8.99 8.06
C ALA A 160 -8.79 -7.92 8.43
N PHE A 161 -8.37 -6.65 8.45
CA PHE A 161 -9.26 -5.52 8.68
C PHE A 161 -10.25 -5.30 7.54
N GLU A 162 -9.81 -5.31 6.28
CA GLU A 162 -10.70 -5.16 5.13
C GLU A 162 -11.77 -6.26 5.11
N ARG A 163 -11.41 -7.50 5.45
CA ARG A 163 -12.36 -8.60 5.59
C ARG A 163 -13.37 -8.40 6.71
N SER A 164 -12.96 -7.80 7.85
CA SER A 164 -13.88 -7.54 8.96
C SER A 164 -14.91 -6.44 8.66
N LEU A 165 -14.62 -5.57 7.67
CA LEU A 165 -15.57 -4.57 7.18
C LEU A 165 -16.63 -5.15 6.24
N ARG A 166 -16.44 -6.35 5.68
CA ARG A 166 -17.38 -6.97 4.76
C ARG A 166 -18.56 -7.60 5.53
N PRO A 167 -19.82 -7.22 5.25
CA PRO A 167 -20.97 -7.81 5.92
C PRO A 167 -21.03 -9.31 5.62
N GLY A 168 -20.91 -10.16 6.65
CA GLY A 168 -21.02 -11.62 6.57
C GLY A 168 -19.78 -12.43 6.99
N ALA A 169 -18.65 -11.80 7.33
CA ALA A 169 -17.42 -12.50 7.75
C ALA A 169 -17.43 -12.99 9.22
N GLY A 170 -18.54 -12.78 9.94
CA GLY A 170 -18.75 -13.25 11.31
C GLY A 170 -20.00 -14.09 11.41
N LYS A 171 -19.87 -15.40 11.15
CA LYS A 171 -20.69 -16.45 11.75
C LYS A 171 -19.81 -17.65 12.04
#